data_AF-A0A2V0N6G5-F1
#
_entry.id   AF-A0A2V0N6G5-F1
#
_cell.length_a   1.000
_cell.length_b   1.000
_cell.length_c   1.000
_cell.angle_alpha   90.00
_cell.angle_beta   90.00
_cell.angle_gamma   90.00
#
_symmetry.space_group_name_H-M   'P 1'
#
loop_
_entity.id
_entity.type
_entity.pdbx_description
1 polymer ?
#
loop_
_entity_poly.entity_id
_entity_poly.type
_entity_poly.pdbx_seq_one_letter_code
_entity_poly.pdbx_strand_id
1 'polypeptide(L)'
;MDLWAAIARAATACSVFAFLTGCASAPPSSAAPTLTCADVGGVFVAHGTDGRGDCEPADPRPKCHVPPADQDANYLAGLTMMPPFPNGTLDPWMTPSMIQNASNKDCWKQPAYPS
;
A
#
# COMPACT_ATOMS: atom_id res chain seq x y z
N MET A 1 -30.01 5.22 -14.12
CA MET A 1 -28.87 6.01 -13.61
C MET A 1 -29.46 6.92 -12.57
N ASP A 2 -29.45 6.52 -11.30
CA ASP A 2 -29.94 7.35 -10.20
C ASP A 2 -29.20 6.97 -8.91
N LEU A 3 -28.11 7.68 -8.60
CA LEU A 3 -27.59 7.81 -7.22
C LEU A 3 -26.51 8.90 -7.10
N TRP A 4 -26.80 10.13 -7.52
CA TRP A 4 -26.05 11.30 -7.05
C TRP A 4 -26.91 12.04 -6.02
N ALA A 5 -26.86 11.56 -4.78
CA ALA A 5 -27.34 12.28 -3.60
C ALA A 5 -26.16 13.12 -3.08
N ALA A 6 -26.25 14.46 -3.09
CA ALA A 6 -26.81 15.26 -1.98
C ALA A 6 -25.81 15.23 -0.78
N ILE A 7 -25.25 16.31 -0.21
CA ILE A 7 -25.74 17.65 0.09
C ILE A 7 -24.51 18.50 0.42
N ALA A 8 -24.38 19.71 -0.16
CA ALA A 8 -23.55 20.77 0.38
C ALA A 8 -24.44 21.99 0.64
N ARG A 9 -24.96 22.10 1.87
CA ARG A 9 -25.56 23.33 2.37
C ARG A 9 -24.66 23.87 3.47
N ALA A 10 -23.87 24.86 3.07
CA ALA A 10 -23.00 25.63 3.92
C ALA A 10 -23.83 26.50 4.89
N ALA A 11 -23.38 26.48 6.14
CA ALA A 11 -23.36 27.54 7.15
C ALA A 11 -24.35 28.71 7.01
N THR A 12 -25.10 28.97 8.08
CA THR A 12 -24.99 30.23 8.84
C THR A 12 -25.79 30.09 10.13
N ALA A 13 -25.11 30.08 11.28
CA ALA A 13 -25.69 30.48 12.56
C ALA A 13 -24.56 30.91 13.49
N CYS A 14 -24.27 32.20 13.50
CA CYS A 14 -23.49 32.85 14.54
C CYS A 14 -24.46 33.15 15.69
N SER A 15 -24.29 32.52 16.85
CA SER A 15 -24.95 32.95 18.09
C SER A 15 -24.13 32.53 19.30
N VAL A 16 -23.66 33.56 19.99
CA VAL A 16 -22.96 33.60 21.27
C VAL A 16 -23.85 33.00 22.37
N PHE A 17 -23.42 31.91 23.01
CA PHE A 17 -23.74 31.61 24.41
C PHE A 17 -22.69 30.63 24.97
N ALA A 18 -22.21 30.97 26.18
CA ALA A 18 -21.10 30.33 26.87
C ALA A 18 -21.44 28.92 27.40
N PHE A 19 -20.37 28.19 27.72
CA PHE A 19 -20.32 26.85 28.33
C PHE A 19 -20.81 25.71 27.44
N LEU A 20 -19.86 24.93 26.90
CA LEU A 20 -19.90 23.47 26.83
C LEU A 20 -18.61 22.98 26.16
N THR A 21 -17.84 22.23 26.95
CA THR A 21 -17.08 21.03 26.58
C THR A 21 -16.47 21.03 25.18
N GLY A 22 -15.14 21.14 25.15
CA GLY A 22 -14.35 21.07 23.94
C GLY A 22 -14.78 19.95 23.01
N CYS A 23 -15.31 20.32 21.85
CA CYS A 23 -15.16 19.51 20.65
C CYS A 23 -13.67 19.58 20.30
N ALA A 24 -12.89 18.69 20.93
CA ALA A 24 -11.61 18.28 20.39
C ALA A 24 -11.92 17.76 18.98
N SER A 25 -11.68 18.59 17.98
CA SER A 25 -11.58 18.17 16.60
C SER A 25 -10.56 17.03 16.60
N ALA A 26 -11.05 15.80 16.46
CA ALA A 26 -10.17 14.67 16.23
C ALA A 26 -9.29 15.07 15.03
N PRO A 27 -7.96 15.04 15.15
CA PRO A 27 -7.11 15.32 14.02
C PRO A 27 -7.50 14.37 12.89
N PRO A 28 -7.39 14.78 11.61
CA PRO A 28 -7.58 13.87 10.50
C PRO A 28 -6.72 12.64 10.78
N SER A 29 -7.37 11.48 10.85
CA SER A 29 -6.69 10.21 11.03
C SER A 29 -5.65 10.13 9.92
N SER A 30 -4.37 10.22 10.29
CA SER A 30 -3.28 10.14 9.31
C SER A 30 -3.45 8.81 8.61
N ALA A 31 -3.83 8.84 7.33
CA ALA A 31 -3.88 7.63 6.53
C ALA A 31 -2.52 6.95 6.67
N ALA A 32 -2.52 5.65 7.00
CA ALA A 32 -1.29 4.89 7.11
C ALA A 32 -0.47 5.09 5.83
N PRO A 33 0.85 5.30 5.93
CA PRO A 33 1.68 5.54 4.76
C PRO A 33 1.50 4.38 3.78
N THR A 34 1.06 4.69 2.57
CA THR A 34 0.81 3.71 1.52
C THR A 34 2.14 3.35 0.85
N LEU A 35 2.54 2.08 0.91
CA LEU A 35 3.71 1.58 0.21
C LEU A 35 3.31 1.11 -1.19
N THR A 36 4.04 1.51 -2.23
CA THR A 36 3.78 1.11 -3.62
C THR A 36 4.86 0.15 -4.13
N CYS A 37 4.61 -0.49 -5.28
CA CYS A 37 5.62 -1.33 -5.92
C CYS A 37 6.92 -0.58 -6.23
N ALA A 38 6.81 0.67 -6.69
CA ALA A 38 7.97 1.46 -7.05
C ALA A 38 8.86 1.75 -5.83
N ASP A 39 8.26 1.91 -4.64
CA ASP A 39 8.97 2.19 -3.40
C ASP A 39 9.86 1.02 -2.97
N VAL A 40 9.45 -0.22 -3.27
CA VAL A 40 10.23 -1.43 -3.02
C VAL A 40 11.09 -1.87 -4.21
N GLY A 41 11.13 -1.07 -5.29
CA GLY A 41 11.89 -1.38 -6.50
C GLY A 41 11.29 -2.52 -7.33
N GLY A 42 9.97 -2.71 -7.24
CA GLY A 42 9.24 -3.70 -8.03
C GLY A 42 8.39 -3.10 -9.15
N VAL A 43 7.81 -3.99 -9.95
CA VAL A 43 6.86 -3.71 -11.03
C VAL A 43 5.54 -4.44 -10.79
N PHE A 44 4.43 -3.84 -11.21
CA PHE A 44 3.13 -4.50 -11.16
C PHE A 44 3.00 -5.52 -12.30
N VAL A 45 2.70 -6.76 -11.95
CA VAL A 45 2.42 -7.85 -12.88
C VAL A 45 0.96 -8.26 -12.73
N ALA A 46 0.16 -7.95 -13.75
CA ALA A 46 -1.27 -8.25 -13.75
C ALA A 46 -1.53 -9.74 -13.99
N HIS A 47 -2.40 -10.32 -13.18
CA HIS A 47 -2.90 -11.68 -13.31
C HIS A 47 -4.30 -11.64 -13.92
N GLY A 48 -4.37 -11.59 -15.25
CA GLY A 48 -5.64 -11.52 -15.99
C GLY A 48 -6.15 -10.09 -16.19
N THR A 49 -7.47 -9.94 -16.33
CA THR A 49 -8.11 -8.66 -16.71
C THR A 49 -8.96 -8.03 -15.61
N ASP A 50 -9.10 -8.69 -14.46
CA ASP A 50 -9.90 -8.23 -13.32
C ASP A 50 -9.15 -7.24 -12.41
N GLY A 51 -7.92 -6.92 -12.81
CA GLY A 51 -7.06 -5.97 -12.13
C GLY A 51 -6.22 -6.57 -11.00
N ARG A 52 -6.37 -7.85 -10.70
CA ARG A 52 -5.49 -8.52 -9.73
C ARG A 52 -4.07 -8.60 -10.26
N GLY A 53 -3.10 -8.59 -9.36
CA GLY A 53 -1.69 -8.68 -9.71
C GLY A 53 -0.79 -8.69 -8.50
N ASP A 54 0.48 -8.96 -8.76
CA ASP A 54 1.55 -8.96 -7.77
C ASP A 54 2.59 -7.89 -8.09
N CYS A 55 3.41 -7.61 -7.08
CA CYS A 55 4.62 -6.82 -7.20
C CYS A 55 5.81 -7.75 -7.39
N GLU A 56 6.49 -7.70 -8.52
CA GLU A 56 7.70 -8.50 -8.79
C GLU A 56 8.96 -7.62 -8.77
N PRO A 57 10.14 -8.16 -8.41
CA PRO A 57 11.36 -7.36 -8.37
C PRO A 57 11.71 -6.86 -9.78
N ALA A 58 12.05 -5.57 -9.91
CA ALA A 58 12.40 -4.99 -11.22
C ALA A 58 13.86 -5.25 -11.63
N ASP A 59 14.67 -5.83 -10.73
CA ASP A 59 16.09 -6.05 -10.94
C ASP A 59 16.33 -7.17 -11.97
N PRO A 60 16.97 -6.89 -13.12
CA PRO A 60 17.07 -7.86 -14.21
C PRO A 60 18.07 -8.99 -13.97
N ARG A 61 18.80 -9.01 -12.84
CA ARG A 61 19.79 -10.06 -12.57
C ARG A 61 19.09 -11.42 -12.51
N PRO A 62 19.66 -12.50 -13.11
CA PRO A 62 19.02 -13.82 -13.15
C PRO A 62 18.62 -14.37 -11.77
N LYS A 63 19.39 -14.06 -10.73
CA LYS A 63 19.07 -14.45 -9.35
C LYS A 63 17.81 -13.79 -8.77
N CYS A 64 17.32 -12.72 -9.40
CA CYS A 64 16.10 -12.02 -9.02
C CYS A 64 14.85 -12.58 -9.73
N HIS A 65 15.04 -13.53 -10.66
CA HIS A 65 13.97 -14.16 -11.45
C HIS A 65 14.20 -15.67 -11.56
N VAL A 66 14.29 -16.34 -10.41
CA VAL A 66 14.55 -17.78 -10.33
C VAL A 66 13.24 -18.55 -10.57
N PRO A 67 13.24 -19.61 -11.41
CA PRO A 67 12.05 -20.43 -11.64
C PRO A 67 11.55 -21.06 -10.33
N PRO A 68 10.23 -21.25 -10.13
CA PRO A 68 9.68 -21.78 -8.88
C PRO A 68 10.31 -23.10 -8.38
N ALA A 69 10.76 -23.97 -9.30
CA ALA A 69 11.40 -25.23 -8.95
C ALA A 69 12.80 -25.06 -8.31
N ASP A 70 13.45 -23.92 -8.55
CA ASP A 70 14.82 -23.62 -8.12
C ASP A 70 14.86 -22.57 -6.99
N GLN A 71 13.69 -22.13 -6.50
CA GLN A 71 13.58 -21.16 -5.42
C GLN A 71 13.91 -21.82 -4.08
N ASP A 72 14.77 -21.18 -3.29
CA ASP A 72 14.97 -21.58 -1.90
C ASP A 72 13.77 -21.19 -1.01
N ALA A 73 13.71 -21.74 0.20
CA ALA A 73 12.57 -21.56 1.10
C ALA A 73 12.28 -20.10 1.51
N ASN A 74 13.27 -19.20 1.39
CA ASN A 74 13.16 -17.79 1.76
C ASN A 74 13.17 -16.87 0.54
N TYR A 75 13.04 -17.41 -0.67
CA TYR A 75 12.99 -16.61 -1.88
C TYR A 75 11.67 -15.84 -1.97
N LEU A 76 11.75 -14.52 -2.16
CA LEU A 76 10.60 -13.65 -2.35
C LEU A 76 10.40 -13.39 -3.84
N ALA A 77 9.52 -14.17 -4.48
CA ALA A 77 9.20 -14.02 -5.90
C ALA A 77 8.35 -12.78 -6.19
N GLY A 78 7.46 -12.43 -5.26
CA GLY A 78 6.63 -11.24 -5.37
C GLY A 78 5.88 -10.92 -4.09
N LEU A 79 5.31 -9.72 -4.04
CA LEU A 79 4.48 -9.23 -2.95
C LEU A 79 3.07 -8.99 -3.45
N THR A 80 2.08 -9.60 -2.81
CA THR A 80 0.68 -9.38 -3.16
C THR A 80 0.22 -7.99 -2.72
N MET A 81 -0.44 -7.28 -3.64
CA MET A 81 -0.96 -5.94 -3.40
C MET A 81 -2.34 -5.98 -2.72
N MET A 82 -2.65 -4.93 -1.94
CA MET A 82 -3.88 -4.81 -1.15
C MET A 82 -4.71 -3.58 -1.51
N PRO A 83 -6.04 -3.75 -1.69
CA PRO A 83 -6.61 -4.97 -2.28
C PRO A 83 -5.96 -5.24 -3.64
N PRO A 84 -6.02 -6.47 -4.19
CA PRO A 84 -5.28 -6.85 -5.39
C PRO A 84 -5.90 -6.18 -6.63
N PHE A 85 -5.52 -4.93 -6.88
CA PHE A 85 -5.97 -4.11 -7.99
C PHE A 85 -4.77 -3.43 -8.66
N PRO A 86 -4.92 -2.92 -9.89
CA PRO A 86 -3.86 -2.18 -10.54
C PRO A 86 -3.61 -0.92 -9.73
N ASN A 87 -2.37 -0.71 -9.31
CA ASN A 87 -1.96 0.34 -8.38
C ASN A 87 -2.50 0.16 -6.94
N GLY A 88 -2.77 -1.09 -6.52
CA GLY A 88 -2.97 -1.41 -5.10
C GLY A 88 -1.76 -1.01 -4.24
N THR A 89 -1.86 -1.15 -2.92
CA THR A 89 -0.74 -0.81 -2.03
C THR A 89 -0.17 -2.06 -1.39
N LEU A 90 1.12 -2.05 -1.15
CA LEU A 90 1.80 -3.05 -0.32
C LEU A 90 1.51 -2.76 1.15
N ASP A 91 1.52 -3.81 1.97
CA ASP A 91 1.37 -3.66 3.42
C ASP A 91 2.61 -2.95 3.98
N PRO A 92 2.49 -1.72 4.52
CA PRO A 92 3.65 -0.96 4.98
C PRO A 92 4.29 -1.53 6.26
N TRP A 93 3.60 -2.42 6.98
CA TRP A 93 4.07 -3.04 8.22
C TRP A 93 4.72 -4.41 7.97
N MET A 94 4.15 -5.20 7.05
CA MET A 94 4.65 -6.55 6.73
C MET A 94 5.73 -6.53 5.65
N THR A 95 5.57 -5.71 4.61
CA THR A 95 6.46 -5.72 3.44
C THR A 95 7.94 -5.48 3.79
N PRO A 96 8.30 -4.51 4.65
CA PRO A 96 9.70 -4.33 5.01
C PRO A 96 10.29 -5.59 5.67
N SER A 97 9.53 -6.25 6.54
CA SER A 97 9.97 -7.48 7.21
C SER A 97 10.14 -8.65 6.22
N MET A 98 9.20 -8.79 5.29
CA MET A 98 9.28 -9.82 4.25
C MET A 98 10.51 -9.65 3.37
N ILE A 99 10.78 -8.42 2.89
CA ILE A 99 11.95 -8.12 2.09
C ILE A 99 13.24 -8.37 2.88
N GLN A 100 13.32 -7.91 4.13
CA GLN A 100 14.53 -8.01 4.95
C GLN A 100 14.98 -9.46 5.18
N ASN A 101 14.01 -10.38 5.30
CA ASN A 101 14.24 -11.80 5.57
C ASN A 101 14.39 -12.64 4.29
N ALA A 102 14.17 -12.06 3.11
CA ALA A 102 14.26 -12.78 1.85
C ALA A 102 15.71 -13.12 1.47
N SER A 103 15.92 -14.28 0.83
CA SER A 103 17.23 -14.69 0.31
C SER A 103 17.69 -13.79 -0.84
N ASN A 104 16.75 -13.27 -1.62
CA ASN A 104 16.94 -12.33 -2.72
C ASN A 104 16.68 -10.87 -2.31
N LYS A 105 16.79 -10.51 -1.03
CA LYS A 105 16.52 -9.13 -0.53
C LYS A 105 17.27 -8.04 -1.27
N ASP A 106 18.43 -8.33 -1.84
CA ASP A 106 19.22 -7.37 -2.60
C ASP A 106 18.68 -7.09 -4.02
N CYS A 107 17.63 -7.81 -4.44
CA CYS A 107 16.82 -7.53 -5.63
C CYS A 107 15.71 -6.49 -5.37
N TRP A 108 15.52 -6.10 -4.11
CA TRP A 108 14.48 -5.21 -3.66
C TRP A 108 15.08 -3.96 -3.03
N LYS A 109 14.33 -2.87 -3.02
CA LYS A 109 14.62 -1.71 -2.16
C LYS A 109 13.98 -1.96 -0.80
N GLN A 110 14.76 -1.80 0.25
CA GLN A 110 14.24 -1.86 1.61
C GLN A 110 13.55 -0.53 1.95
N PRO A 111 12.22 -0.47 2.08
CA PRO A 111 11.54 0.74 2.51
C PRO A 111 11.82 0.99 4.00
N ALA A 112 11.80 2.25 4.42
CA ALA A 112 11.81 2.59 5.83
C ALA A 112 10.52 2.07 6.49
N TYR A 113 10.64 1.56 7.72
CA TYR A 113 9.44 1.26 8.51
C TYR A 113 8.65 2.55 8.76
N PRO A 114 7.32 2.52 8.63
CA PRO A 114 6.51 3.65 9.03
C PRO A 114 6.65 3.87 10.54
N SER A 115 7.12 5.06 10.92
CA SER A 115 7.32 5.50 12.30
C SER A 115 6.03 5.97 12.96
#